data_AF-A0A497J973-F1
#
_entry.id   AF-A0A497J973-F1
#
_cell.length_a   1.000
_cell.length_b   1.000
_cell.length_c   1.000
_cell.angle_alpha   90.00
_cell.angle_beta   90.00
_cell.angle_gamma   90.00
#
_symmetry.space_group_name_H-M   'P 1'
#
loop_
_entity.id
_entity.type
_entity.pdbx_description
1 polymer ?
#
loop_
_entity_poly.entity_id
_entity_poly.type
_entity_poly.pdbx_seq_one_letter_code
_entity_poly.pdbx_strand_id
1 'polypeptide(L)'
;MLDGSGTFIGINYYGFGEEHILTEYLINIAGTSLIIIPVKLIIILLALYILEKEDEESKIIKVVLFILGFGPGLRNSLVLTLA
;
A
#
# COMPACT_ATOMS: atom_id res chain seq x y z
N MET A 1 2.84 3.46 -1.56
CA MET A 1 3.01 4.63 -0.66
C MET A 1 1.76 5.48 -0.63
N LEU A 2 1.32 6.04 -1.77
CA LEU A 2 0.07 6.82 -1.89
C LEU A 2 -1.18 6.11 -1.33
N ASP A 3 -1.28 4.81 -1.59
CA ASP A 3 -2.37 3.99 -1.05
C ASP A 3 -2.37 3.94 0.49
N GLY A 4 -1.20 3.69 1.11
CA GLY A 4 -1.06 3.64 2.57
C GLY A 4 -1.22 5.00 3.26
N SER A 5 -0.80 6.10 2.63
CA SER A 5 -1.10 7.45 3.13
C SER A 5 -2.59 7.74 3.06
N GLY A 6 -3.27 7.29 2.01
CA GLY A 6 -4.70 7.47 1.91
C GLY A 6 -5.49 6.66 2.95
N THR A 7 -5.04 5.44 3.25
CA THR A 7 -5.57 4.65 4.38
C THR A 7 -5.37 5.35 5.72
N PHE A 8 -4.19 5.93 5.97
CA PHE A 8 -3.93 6.71 7.19
C PHE A 8 -4.89 7.90 7.33
N ILE A 9 -5.07 8.68 6.26
CA ILE A 9 -5.98 9.83 6.27
C ILE A 9 -7.43 9.37 6.42
N GLY A 10 -7.83 8.31 5.71
CA GLY A 10 -9.17 7.75 5.75
C GLY A 10 -9.58 7.26 7.14
N ILE A 11 -8.68 6.57 7.84
CA ILE A 11 -8.96 6.06 9.20
C ILE A 11 -8.96 7.21 10.23
N ASN A 12 -7.98 8.13 10.20
CA ASN A 12 -7.86 9.16 11.23
C ASN A 12 -8.83 10.34 11.05
N TYR A 13 -9.11 10.73 9.81
CA TYR A 13 -9.88 11.96 9.52
C TYR A 13 -11.30 11.67 9.03
N TYR A 14 -11.53 10.56 8.33
CA TYR A 14 -12.85 10.21 7.77
C TYR A 14 -13.54 9.05 8.49
N GLY A 15 -12.89 8.39 9.47
CA GLY A 15 -13.48 7.31 10.25
C GLY A 15 -13.74 6.02 9.45
N PHE A 16 -13.04 5.81 8.34
CA PHE A 16 -13.16 4.58 7.56
C PHE A 16 -12.59 3.38 8.34
N GLY A 17 -13.28 2.24 8.25
CA GLY A 17 -12.77 0.96 8.75
C GLY A 17 -11.69 0.40 7.83
N GLU A 18 -10.72 -0.31 8.40
CA GLU A 18 -9.81 -1.15 7.61
C GLU A 18 -10.58 -2.30 6.99
N GLU A 19 -10.34 -2.56 5.69
CA GLU A 19 -10.93 -3.72 5.01
C GLU A 19 -10.06 -4.97 5.19
N HIS A 20 -8.79 -4.81 5.56
CA HIS A 20 -7.84 -5.90 5.64
C HIS A 20 -7.55 -6.31 7.08
N ILE A 21 -7.97 -7.52 7.45
CA ILE A 21 -7.83 -8.10 8.79
C ILE A 21 -6.37 -8.08 9.29
N LEU A 22 -5.41 -8.37 8.40
CA LEU A 22 -3.98 -8.32 8.72
C LEU A 22 -3.52 -6.89 9.08
N THR A 23 -3.98 -5.92 8.30
CA THR A 23 -3.64 -4.51 8.51
C THR A 23 -4.29 -3.99 9.79
N GLU A 24 -5.56 -4.32 10.02
CA GLU A 24 -6.29 -3.97 11.24
C GLU A 24 -5.63 -4.53 12.50
N TYR A 25 -5.18 -5.80 12.45
CA TYR A 25 -4.43 -6.41 13.55
C TYR A 25 -3.11 -5.66 13.84
N LEU A 26 -2.38 -5.28 12.79
CA LEU A 26 -1.13 -4.51 12.92
C LEU A 26 -1.38 -3.11 13.50
N ILE A 27 -2.46 -2.44 13.09
CA ILE A 27 -2.86 -1.13 13.63
C ILE A 27 -3.23 -1.25 15.11
N ASN A 28 -3.99 -2.29 15.47
CA ASN A 28 -4.42 -2.53 16.85
C ASN A 28 -3.24 -2.77 17.80
N ILE A 29 -2.18 -3.45 17.33
CA ILE A 29 -0.95 -3.64 18.12
C ILE A 29 -0.12 -2.36 18.17
N ALA A 30 0.01 -1.64 17.04
CA ALA A 30 0.84 -0.45 16.94
C ALA A 30 0.19 0.80 17.57
N GLY A 31 -1.12 0.77 17.82
CA GLY A 31 -1.90 1.91 18.33
C GLY A 31 -2.04 3.06 17.34
N THR A 32 -1.63 2.88 16.08
CA THR A 32 -1.62 3.95 15.07
C THR A 32 -1.61 3.39 13.66
N SER A 33 -2.39 4.01 12.77
CA SER A 33 -2.48 3.62 11.34
C SER A 33 -1.31 4.08 10.48
N LEU A 34 -0.33 4.80 11.05
CA LEU A 34 0.95 5.08 10.35
C LEU A 34 1.74 3.80 10.09
N ILE A 35 1.52 2.72 10.85
CA ILE A 35 2.23 1.44 10.68
C ILE A 35 1.99 0.78 9.31
N ILE A 36 0.90 1.15 8.64
CA ILE A 36 0.50 0.61 7.34
C ILE A 36 1.50 1.01 6.24
N ILE A 37 2.04 2.22 6.33
CA ILE A 37 2.99 2.78 5.35
C ILE A 37 4.28 1.95 5.30
N PRO A 38 5.01 1.73 6.41
CA PRO A 38 6.22 0.91 6.39
C PRO A 38 5.93 -0.56 6.09
N VAL A 39 4.81 -1.13 6.57
CA VAL A 39 4.45 -2.53 6.27
C VAL A 39 4.27 -2.75 4.76
N LYS A 40 3.48 -1.90 4.08
CA LYS A 40 3.30 -2.00 2.62
C LYS A 40 4.61 -1.76 1.86
N LEU A 41 5.50 -0.91 2.38
CA LEU A 41 6.82 -0.69 1.78
C LEU A 41 7.70 -1.95 1.85
N ILE A 42 7.77 -2.59 3.02
CA ILE A 42 8.56 -3.81 3.22
C ILE A 42 8.08 -4.92 2.30
N ILE A 43 6.77 -5.09 2.15
CA ILE A 43 6.19 -6.12 1.25
C ILE A 43 6.62 -5.87 -0.20
N ILE A 44 6.57 -4.61 -0.67
CA ILE A 44 6.98 -4.27 -2.04
C ILE A 44 8.49 -4.50 -2.23
N LEU A 45 9.32 -4.10 -1.26
CA LEU A 45 10.76 -4.35 -1.34
C LEU A 45 11.08 -5.85 -1.35
N LEU A 46 10.38 -6.64 -0.54
CA LEU A 46 10.54 -8.10 -0.51
C LEU A 46 10.14 -8.71 -1.86
N ALA A 47 9.03 -8.25 -2.45
CA ALA A 47 8.61 -8.69 -3.77
C ALA A 47 9.64 -8.33 -4.85
N LEU A 48 10.20 -7.13 -4.81
CA LEU A 48 11.27 -6.71 -5.73
C LEU A 48 12.57 -7.50 -5.53
N TYR A 49 12.90 -7.87 -4.29
CA TYR A 49 14.04 -8.71 -3.96
C TYR A 49 13.89 -10.13 -4.53
N ILE A 50 12.71 -10.71 -4.43
CA ILE A 50 12.43 -12.02 -5.06
C ILE A 50 12.53 -11.94 -6.59
N LEU A 51 12.20 -10.78 -7.17
CA LEU A 51 12.28 -10.49 -8.60
C LEU A 51 13.64 -9.95 -9.05
N GLU A 52 14.70 -10.13 -8.27
CA GLU A 52 16.04 -9.58 -8.56
C GLU A 52 16.66 -10.18 -9.83
N LYS A 53 16.18 -11.33 -10.31
CA LYS A 53 16.62 -11.93 -11.57
C LYS A 53 16.43 -10.96 -12.76
N GLU A 54 17.47 -10.80 -13.57
CA GLU A 54 17.49 -9.91 -14.75
C GLU A 54 16.92 -10.57 -16.03
N ASP A 55 15.98 -11.50 -15.89
CA ASP A 55 15.28 -12.09 -17.03
C ASP A 55 14.26 -11.08 -17.61
N GLU A 56 13.96 -11.17 -18.91
CA GLU A 56 12.97 -10.29 -19.56
C GLU A 56 11.58 -10.39 -18.90
N GLU A 57 11.20 -11.59 -18.45
CA GLU A 57 9.95 -11.83 -17.72
C GLU A 57 9.89 -11.04 -16.40
N SER A 58 11.00 -10.98 -15.66
CA SER A 58 11.09 -10.26 -14.39
C SER A 58 10.93 -8.74 -14.58
N LYS A 59 11.37 -8.19 -15.72
CA LYS A 59 11.13 -6.77 -16.06
C LYS A 59 9.65 -6.48 -16.28
N ILE A 60 8.95 -7.36 -16.99
CA ILE A 60 7.49 -7.23 -17.21
C ILE A 60 6.76 -7.32 -15.87
N ILE A 61 7.12 -8.27 -15.02
CA ILE A 61 6.50 -8.44 -13.70
C ILE A 61 6.72 -7.20 -12.82
N LYS A 62 7.92 -6.59 -12.83
CA LYS A 62 8.19 -5.33 -12.10
C LYS A 62 7.27 -4.19 -12.56
N VAL A 63 7.03 -4.07 -13.86
CA VAL A 63 6.11 -3.06 -14.42
C VAL A 63 4.66 -3.35 -14.02
N VAL A 64 4.22 -4.61 -14.09
CA VAL A 64 2.88 -5.01 -13.63
C VAL A 64 2.70 -4.70 -12.14
N LEU A 65 3.71 -5.02 -11.32
CA LEU A 65 3.69 -4.76 -9.88
C LEU A 65 3.62 -3.27 -9.57
N PHE A 66 4.29 -2.44 -10.38
CA PHE A 66 4.16 -0.99 -10.32
C PHE A 66 2.74 -0.52 -10.66
N ILE A 67 2.17 -0.97 -11.80
CA ILE A 67 0.83 -0.57 -12.25
C ILE A 67 -0.24 -0.98 -11.22
N LEU A 68 -0.15 -2.21 -10.67
CA LEU A 68 -1.06 -2.72 -9.65
C LEU A 68 -1.02 -1.91 -8.36
N GLY A 69 0.13 -1.36 -7.96
CA GLY A 69 0.23 -0.49 -6.79
C GLY A 69 -0.15 0.96 -7.08
N PHE A 70 0.18 1.45 -8.28
CA PHE A 70 -0.01 2.85 -8.67
C PHE A 70 -1.48 3.18 -8.97
N GLY A 71 -2.21 2.29 -9.64
CA GLY A 71 -3.63 2.46 -9.96
C GLY A 71 -4.52 2.72 -8.74
N PRO A 72 -4.59 1.80 -7.76
CA PRO A 72 -5.39 2.02 -6.55
C PRO A 72 -4.85 3.18 -5.70
N GLY A 73 -3.52 3.36 -5.63
CA GLY A 73 -2.93 4.49 -4.90
C GLY A 73 -3.34 5.85 -5.45
N LEU A 74 -3.38 6.00 -6.78
CA LEU A 74 -3.90 7.20 -7.44
C LEU A 74 -5.40 7.37 -7.20
N ARG A 75 -6.20 6.31 -7.39
CA ARG A 75 -7.65 6.35 -7.11
C ARG A 75 -7.92 6.85 -5.70
N ASN A 76 -7.26 6.27 -4.70
CA ASN A 76 -7.47 6.62 -3.29
C ASN A 76 -7.07 8.07 -2.99
N SER A 77 -5.95 8.53 -3.56
CA SER A 77 -5.49 9.92 -3.41
C SER A 77 -6.44 10.93 -4.05
N LEU A 78 -6.98 10.61 -5.23
CA LEU A 78 -7.97 11.44 -5.92
C LEU A 78 -9.27 11.53 -5.14
N VAL A 79 -9.76 10.40 -4.62
CA VAL A 79 -10.98 10.36 -3.78
C VAL A 79 -10.79 11.22 -2.54
N LEU A 80 -9.66 11.11 -1.84
CA LEU A 80 -9.39 11.92 -0.65
C LEU A 80 -9.24 13.41 -0.93
N THR A 81 -8.76 13.78 -2.12
CA THR A 81 -8.63 15.20 -2.50
C THR A 81 -9.97 15.82 -2.90
N LEU A 82 -10.89 15.02 -3.47
CA LEU A 82 -12.20 15.44 -3.94
C LEU A 82 -13.34 15.27 -2.92
N ALA A 83 -13.07 14.62 -1.78
CA ALA A 83 -14.05 14.34 -0.71
C ALA A 83 -13.99 15.37 0.41
#